data_AF-A0A101MRS8-F1
#
_entry.id   AF-A0A101MRS8-F1
#
_cell.length_a   1.000
_cell.length_b   1.000
_cell.length_c   1.000
_cell.angle_alpha   90.00
_cell.angle_beta   90.00
_cell.angle_gamma   90.00
#
_symmetry.space_group_name_H-M   'P 1'
#
loop_
_entity.id
_entity.type
_entity.pdbx_description
1 polymer ?
#
loop_
_entity_poly.entity_id
_entity_poly.type
_entity_poly.pdbx_seq_one_letter_code
_entity_poly.pdbx_strand_id
1 'polypeptide(L)'
;MATPVTSMDKPVATKSGPASNARPPRAPRPPRPNFRQIHQFPLPVNVHHVPPVIPHNPLSLISVALSYLTFLISPPRQEVYSAYFDKATSSIHVTDERSINALWQMGFFGKGSLSRSEPSWLAREKKRRGLHNEKTSEEITRLRRTERRELKLERARMEKLAIEERLKAEAAARESVASEPLDEAAQSTPTDDTTNATATTTEKFSLKKAKEARVLEARQARELAAQNAALAEQNQPETLSSSKSVRFSPVVQKKEFLSTSPSSLQVPDSVADNLEVDDFPNEEHLQLSNEEAFFLAYSLGALQIYDSPLKSGEDQPISPISTSALLQKFCHHSFQPARDGSASLQPDDPFMTSYAVYHHFRSLGWVIRSGVKFGTDYLLYNRGPVFSHAEFAVIVIPSYNHPYWSETEERKNYTSEKQARSWWWMHCVSRVQAQVLKSLVVCYVEVPPPAASLEDIGALFGQYKVREFVIKRWIPNRTRD
;
A
#
# COMPACT_ATOMS: atom_id res chain seq x y z
N MET A 1 64.54 3.97 64.64
CA MET A 1 65.13 3.79 63.30
C MET A 1 64.04 3.28 62.36
N ALA A 2 64.08 3.72 61.10
CA ALA A 2 63.19 3.41 59.98
C ALA A 2 62.01 4.38 59.75
N THR A 3 62.30 5.38 58.93
CA THR A 3 61.40 6.22 58.12
C THR A 3 60.65 5.39 57.05
N PRO A 4 59.40 5.72 56.68
CA PRO A 4 58.80 5.20 55.47
C PRO A 4 59.11 6.13 54.27
N VAL A 5 59.61 5.52 53.20
CA VAL A 5 59.92 6.16 51.91
C VAL A 5 58.67 6.19 51.04
N THR A 6 58.31 7.38 50.59
CA THR A 6 57.25 7.68 49.63
C THR A 6 57.76 7.44 48.21
N SER A 7 57.14 6.54 47.44
CA SER A 7 57.36 6.46 45.98
C SER A 7 56.05 6.81 45.25
N MET A 8 56.05 7.98 44.61
CA MET A 8 55.01 8.40 43.68
C MET A 8 55.27 7.80 42.30
N ASP A 9 54.39 6.92 41.83
CA ASP A 9 54.33 6.53 40.43
C ASP A 9 53.19 7.28 39.72
N LYS A 10 53.57 7.91 38.60
CA LYS A 10 52.71 8.71 37.71
C LYS A 10 51.72 7.81 36.96
N PRO A 11 50.46 8.24 36.73
CA PRO A 11 49.56 7.52 35.86
C PRO A 11 49.97 7.67 34.39
N VAL A 12 50.22 6.53 33.75
CA VAL A 12 50.46 6.40 32.30
C VAL A 12 49.19 6.76 31.54
N ALA A 13 49.29 7.75 30.66
CA ALA A 13 48.22 8.17 29.77
C ALA A 13 47.91 7.06 28.74
N THR A 14 46.76 6.39 28.91
CA THR A 14 46.17 5.52 27.89
C THR A 14 45.74 6.35 26.69
N LYS A 15 46.40 6.14 25.55
CA LYS A 15 46.04 6.70 24.25
C LYS A 15 44.63 6.24 23.87
N SER A 16 43.72 7.18 23.68
CA SER A 16 42.39 6.97 23.11
C SER A 16 42.52 6.48 21.67
N GLY A 17 42.00 5.28 21.39
CA GLY A 17 41.78 4.81 20.03
C GLY A 17 40.73 5.68 19.30
N PRO A 18 40.66 5.60 17.96
CA PRO A 18 39.76 6.42 17.17
C PRO A 18 38.31 6.15 17.58
N ALA A 19 37.60 7.20 17.96
CA ALA A 19 36.20 7.14 18.33
C ALA A 19 35.40 6.51 17.19
N SER A 20 34.84 5.33 17.44
CA SER A 20 33.84 4.76 16.54
C SER A 20 32.70 5.77 16.43
N ASN A 21 32.41 6.23 15.21
CA ASN A 21 31.24 7.06 14.89
C ASN A 21 29.96 6.24 15.13
N ALA A 22 29.61 6.04 16.40
CA ALA A 22 28.36 5.44 16.81
C ALA A 22 27.26 6.46 16.58
N ARG A 23 26.26 6.09 15.77
CA ARG A 23 25.07 6.92 15.53
C ARG A 23 24.46 7.33 16.87
N PRO A 24 23.99 8.59 17.01
CA PRO A 24 23.31 9.01 18.22
C PRO A 24 22.10 8.09 18.49
N PRO A 25 21.82 7.78 19.77
CA PRO A 25 20.70 6.95 20.15
C PRO A 25 19.41 7.61 19.65
N ARG A 26 18.62 6.86 18.87
CA ARG A 26 17.33 7.35 18.37
C ARG A 26 16.40 7.60 19.54
N ALA A 27 15.79 8.79 19.57
CA ALA A 27 14.77 9.14 20.55
C ALA A 27 13.66 8.06 20.60
N PRO A 28 13.13 7.74 21.81
CA PRO A 28 12.09 6.74 21.97
C PRO A 28 10.84 7.19 21.20
N ARG A 29 10.26 6.25 20.45
CA ARG A 29 9.06 6.52 19.65
C ARG A 29 7.83 6.57 20.57
N PRO A 30 6.86 7.45 20.30
CA PRO A 30 5.59 7.39 21.01
C PRO A 30 4.95 6.01 20.83
N PRO A 31 4.28 5.48 21.86
CA PRO A 31 3.59 4.20 21.77
C PRO A 31 2.51 4.28 20.69
N ARG A 32 2.35 3.19 19.92
CA ARG A 32 1.27 3.10 18.93
C ARG A 32 -0.06 2.88 19.65
N PRO A 33 -1.18 3.39 19.12
CA PRO A 33 -2.51 3.02 19.59
C PRO A 33 -2.68 1.50 19.56
N ASN A 34 -3.46 0.97 20.50
CA ASN A 34 -3.74 -0.46 20.54
C ASN A 34 -4.80 -0.82 19.49
N PHE A 35 -4.35 -1.08 18.27
CA PHE A 35 -5.23 -1.39 17.15
C PHE A 35 -6.11 -2.63 17.37
N ARG A 36 -5.71 -3.56 18.26
CA ARG A 36 -6.53 -4.73 18.59
C ARG A 36 -7.80 -4.36 19.37
N GLN A 37 -7.76 -3.28 20.15
CA GLN A 37 -8.91 -2.77 20.88
C GLN A 37 -9.80 -1.93 19.95
N ILE A 38 -9.20 -1.09 19.10
CA ILE A 38 -9.93 -0.25 18.14
C ILE A 38 -10.71 -1.11 17.13
N HIS A 39 -10.06 -2.14 16.57
CA HIS A 39 -10.67 -3.06 15.61
C HIS A 39 -11.03 -4.39 16.28
N GLN A 40 -11.64 -4.33 17.45
CA GLN A 40 -12.10 -5.52 18.17
C GLN A 40 -13.22 -6.24 17.40
N PHE A 41 -14.15 -5.47 16.84
CA PHE A 41 -15.29 -6.00 16.10
C PHE A 41 -14.99 -6.04 14.61
N PRO A 42 -15.14 -7.21 13.94
CA PRO A 42 -14.83 -7.34 12.52
C PRO A 42 -15.92 -6.79 11.60
N LEU A 43 -17.15 -6.62 12.09
CA LEU A 43 -18.32 -6.15 11.35
C LEU A 43 -19.12 -5.18 12.24
N PRO A 44 -19.85 -4.21 11.64
CA PRO A 44 -20.65 -3.23 12.36
C PRO A 44 -22.00 -3.83 12.79
N VAL A 45 -21.94 -4.91 13.57
CA VAL A 45 -23.13 -5.62 14.07
C VAL A 45 -22.94 -5.92 15.55
N ASN A 46 -23.96 -5.61 16.35
CA ASN A 46 -23.97 -5.89 17.77
C ASN A 46 -24.33 -7.36 18.00
N VAL A 47 -23.34 -8.17 18.40
CA VAL A 47 -23.56 -9.58 18.75
C VAL A 47 -23.82 -9.69 20.24
N HIS A 48 -25.04 -10.10 20.59
CA HIS A 48 -25.42 -10.40 21.97
C HIS A 48 -25.20 -11.89 22.23
N HIS A 49 -24.20 -12.21 23.06
CA HIS A 49 -23.89 -13.59 23.39
C HIS A 49 -24.94 -14.17 24.36
N VAL A 50 -25.53 -15.31 23.97
CA VAL A 50 -26.37 -16.11 24.88
C VAL A 50 -25.47 -16.87 25.85
N PRO A 51 -25.81 -16.96 27.14
CA PRO A 51 -25.06 -17.78 28.09
C PRO A 51 -24.93 -19.24 27.60
N PRO A 52 -23.81 -19.92 27.88
CA PRO A 52 -23.66 -21.32 27.49
C PRO A 52 -24.70 -22.20 28.21
N VAL A 53 -25.34 -23.09 27.45
CA VAL A 53 -26.30 -24.07 27.97
C VAL A 53 -25.53 -25.26 28.54
N ILE A 54 -25.61 -25.46 29.85
CA ILE A 54 -25.06 -26.62 30.56
C ILE A 54 -26.24 -27.55 30.87
N PRO A 55 -26.42 -28.67 30.15
CA PRO A 55 -27.64 -29.49 30.20
C PRO A 55 -27.89 -30.12 31.58
N HIS A 56 -26.84 -30.30 32.38
CA HIS A 56 -26.94 -30.87 33.73
C HIS A 56 -27.29 -29.84 34.82
N ASN A 57 -27.28 -28.54 34.50
CA ASN A 57 -27.55 -27.48 35.46
C ASN A 57 -28.88 -26.78 35.13
N PRO A 58 -29.96 -26.98 35.91
CA PRO A 58 -31.24 -26.34 35.66
C PRO A 58 -31.17 -24.81 35.73
N LEU A 59 -30.23 -24.24 36.50
CA LEU A 59 -30.01 -22.79 36.56
C LEU A 59 -29.47 -22.23 35.24
N SER A 60 -28.71 -23.03 34.49
CA SER A 60 -28.23 -22.64 33.16
C SER A 60 -29.41 -22.53 32.17
N LEU A 61 -30.35 -23.47 32.21
CA LEU A 61 -31.58 -23.40 31.41
C LEU A 61 -32.44 -22.19 31.78
N ILE A 62 -32.58 -21.89 33.07
CA ILE A 62 -33.29 -20.69 33.55
C ILE A 62 -32.58 -19.42 33.06
N SER A 63 -31.25 -19.34 33.13
CA SER A 63 -30.50 -18.17 32.66
C SER A 63 -30.69 -17.92 31.16
N VAL A 64 -30.76 -18.98 30.36
CA VAL A 64 -31.00 -18.91 28.92
C VAL A 64 -32.45 -18.51 28.65
N ALA A 65 -33.42 -19.12 29.33
CA ALA A 65 -34.84 -18.75 29.22
C ALA A 65 -35.07 -17.29 29.60
N LEU A 66 -34.44 -16.80 30.67
CA LEU A 66 -34.48 -15.39 31.06
C LEU A 66 -33.82 -14.50 30.01
N SER A 67 -32.70 -14.90 29.41
CA SER A 67 -32.07 -14.11 28.34
C SER A 67 -32.98 -13.99 27.10
N TYR A 68 -33.63 -15.09 26.68
CA TYR A 68 -34.63 -15.05 25.61
C TYR A 68 -35.86 -14.22 25.99
N LEU A 69 -36.34 -14.33 27.22
CA LEU A 69 -37.45 -13.51 27.73
C LEU A 69 -37.09 -12.02 27.70
N THR A 70 -35.87 -11.65 28.09
CA THR A 70 -35.40 -10.27 27.99
C THR A 70 -35.31 -9.79 26.55
N PHE A 71 -34.88 -10.65 25.62
CA PHE A 71 -34.85 -10.31 24.18
C PHE A 71 -36.25 -10.20 23.57
N LEU A 72 -37.24 -10.93 24.08
CA LEU A 72 -38.64 -10.79 23.67
C LEU A 72 -39.26 -9.50 24.19
N ILE A 73 -38.98 -9.12 25.44
CA ILE A 73 -39.56 -7.93 26.08
C ILE A 73 -38.86 -6.65 25.58
N SER A 74 -37.54 -6.70 25.40
CA SER A 74 -36.71 -5.57 24.95
C SER A 74 -35.76 -6.07 23.87
N PRO A 75 -36.19 -6.14 22.60
CA PRO A 75 -35.35 -6.61 21.51
C PRO A 75 -34.09 -5.74 21.39
N PRO A 76 -32.91 -6.36 21.17
CA PRO A 76 -31.69 -5.61 20.99
C PRO A 76 -31.81 -4.70 19.77
N ARG A 77 -31.48 -3.43 19.94
CA ARG A 77 -31.46 -2.46 18.84
C ARG A 77 -30.13 -2.58 18.10
N GLN A 78 -30.21 -2.86 16.81
CA GLN A 78 -29.07 -2.76 15.91
C GLN A 78 -28.87 -1.29 15.54
N GLU A 79 -27.64 -0.79 15.68
CA GLU A 79 -27.29 0.53 15.16
C GLU A 79 -27.30 0.47 13.64
N VAL A 80 -28.03 1.40 13.03
CA VAL A 80 -28.11 1.55 11.57
C VAL A 80 -27.54 2.91 11.21
N TYR A 81 -26.54 2.91 10.34
CA TYR A 81 -25.84 4.11 9.92
C TYR A 81 -26.47 4.70 8.66
N SER A 82 -26.39 6.01 8.50
CA SER A 82 -26.95 6.72 7.34
C SER A 82 -25.86 7.06 6.33
N ALA A 83 -26.14 6.85 5.05
CA ALA A 83 -25.24 7.18 3.95
C ALA A 83 -26.00 7.75 2.75
N TYR A 84 -25.28 8.43 1.86
CA TYR A 84 -25.86 9.16 0.73
C TYR A 84 -25.25 8.70 -0.58
N PHE A 85 -26.08 8.49 -1.59
CA PHE A 85 -25.61 8.13 -2.92
C PHE A 85 -25.27 9.39 -3.72
N ASP A 86 -24.03 9.52 -4.17
CA ASP A 86 -23.62 10.58 -5.08
C ASP A 86 -23.59 10.09 -6.53
N LYS A 87 -24.46 10.69 -7.36
CA LYS A 87 -24.59 10.39 -8.80
C LYS A 87 -23.34 10.80 -9.59
N ALA A 88 -22.63 11.85 -9.17
CA ALA A 88 -21.49 12.37 -9.91
C ALA A 88 -20.27 11.45 -9.80
N THR A 89 -20.00 10.92 -8.60
CA THR A 89 -18.88 10.01 -8.35
C THR A 89 -19.25 8.53 -8.43
N SER A 90 -20.54 8.21 -8.61
CA SER A 90 -21.07 6.83 -8.58
C SER A 90 -20.60 6.07 -7.34
N SER A 91 -20.67 6.74 -6.18
CA SER A 91 -20.18 6.20 -4.90
C SER A 91 -21.06 6.66 -3.74
N ILE A 92 -20.89 6.01 -2.59
CA ILE A 92 -21.71 6.24 -1.40
C ILE A 92 -20.88 7.02 -0.38
N HIS A 93 -21.42 8.12 0.13
CA HIS A 93 -20.75 9.01 1.07
C HIS A 93 -21.40 8.92 2.44
N VAL A 94 -20.59 8.70 3.47
CA VAL A 94 -20.99 8.76 4.88
C VAL A 94 -20.37 10.03 5.46
N THR A 95 -21.21 10.93 5.96
CA THR A 95 -20.77 12.24 6.48
C THR A 95 -20.77 12.31 8.01
N ASP A 96 -21.63 11.54 8.66
CA ASP A 96 -21.73 11.52 10.12
C ASP A 96 -20.47 10.92 10.76
N GLU A 97 -19.89 11.63 11.73
CA GLU A 97 -18.64 11.24 12.40
C GLU A 97 -18.78 9.90 13.13
N ARG A 98 -19.92 9.65 13.78
CA ARG A 98 -20.15 8.38 14.48
C ARG A 98 -20.20 7.23 13.49
N SER A 99 -20.96 7.40 12.41
CA SER A 99 -21.06 6.42 11.31
C SER A 99 -19.71 6.15 10.64
N ILE A 100 -18.92 7.20 10.37
CA ILE A 100 -17.57 7.09 9.79
C ILE A 100 -16.67 6.25 10.71
N ASN A 101 -16.62 6.59 12.00
CA ASN A 101 -15.79 5.91 12.97
C ASN A 101 -16.23 4.45 13.16
N ALA A 102 -17.53 4.20 13.31
CA ALA A 102 -18.10 2.88 13.44
C ALA A 102 -17.76 1.98 12.25
N LEU A 103 -18.06 2.41 11.02
CA LEU A 103 -17.81 1.62 9.81
C LEU A 103 -16.32 1.38 9.54
N TRP A 104 -15.47 2.35 9.87
CA TRP A 104 -14.04 2.19 9.68
C TRP A 104 -13.40 1.29 10.74
N GLN A 105 -13.76 1.48 12.02
CA GLN A 105 -13.25 0.68 13.13
C GLN A 105 -13.77 -0.75 13.04
N MET A 106 -15.04 -0.91 12.69
CA MET A 106 -15.71 -2.20 12.58
C MET A 106 -15.65 -2.74 11.15
N GLY A 107 -14.51 -3.34 10.79
CA GLY A 107 -14.37 -4.08 9.53
C GLY A 107 -13.76 -3.31 8.37
N PHE A 108 -13.18 -2.13 8.61
CA PHE A 108 -12.47 -1.32 7.62
C PHE A 108 -13.32 -1.07 6.37
N PHE A 109 -14.55 -0.59 6.51
CA PHE A 109 -15.36 -0.20 5.35
C PHE A 109 -14.95 1.19 4.86
N GLY A 110 -14.91 1.37 3.55
CA GLY A 110 -14.73 2.68 2.92
C GLY A 110 -13.35 3.30 3.07
N LYS A 111 -13.18 4.43 2.42
CA LYS A 111 -11.95 5.22 2.42
C LYS A 111 -12.28 6.69 2.62
N GLY A 112 -11.54 7.38 3.48
CA GLY A 112 -11.69 8.84 3.62
C GLY A 112 -11.40 9.54 2.29
N SER A 113 -12.21 10.54 1.95
CA SER A 113 -12.03 11.33 0.73
C SER A 113 -10.76 12.19 0.79
N LEU A 114 -10.39 12.66 1.99
CA LEU A 114 -9.27 13.56 2.22
C LEU A 114 -8.11 12.92 3.01
N SER A 115 -8.25 11.65 3.40
CA SER A 115 -7.23 10.86 4.11
C SER A 115 -6.89 9.56 3.39
N ARG A 116 -5.72 9.00 3.68
CA ARG A 116 -5.19 7.82 2.95
C ARG A 116 -5.63 6.49 3.52
N SER A 117 -5.80 6.42 4.83
CA SER A 117 -6.10 5.18 5.55
C SER A 117 -7.19 5.32 6.58
N GLU A 118 -7.07 6.29 7.48
CA GLU A 118 -7.98 6.56 8.59
C GLU A 118 -8.56 7.97 8.42
N PRO A 119 -9.86 8.17 8.68
CA PRO A 119 -10.47 9.50 8.66
C PRO A 119 -9.80 10.37 9.72
N SER A 120 -8.87 11.21 9.29
CA SER A 120 -7.98 11.97 10.18
C SER A 120 -7.83 13.41 9.72
N TRP A 121 -8.57 13.82 8.69
CA TRP A 121 -8.48 15.16 8.13
C TRP A 121 -8.85 16.23 9.15
N LEU A 122 -9.96 16.04 9.87
CA LEU A 122 -10.42 17.00 10.89
C LEU A 122 -9.36 17.20 11.98
N ALA A 123 -8.77 16.11 12.48
CA ALA A 123 -7.69 16.18 13.47
C ALA A 123 -6.45 16.91 12.93
N ARG A 124 -6.09 16.70 11.65
CA ARG A 124 -4.98 17.42 10.99
C ARG A 124 -5.28 18.90 10.82
N GLU A 125 -6.51 19.27 10.50
CA GLU A 125 -6.89 20.66 10.27
C GLU A 125 -6.96 21.45 11.58
N LYS A 126 -7.59 20.88 12.62
CA LYS A 126 -7.58 21.43 13.98
C LYS A 126 -6.14 21.66 14.47
N LYS A 127 -5.25 20.72 14.20
CA LYS A 127 -3.82 20.87 14.52
C LYS A 127 -3.10 21.94 13.70
N ARG A 128 -3.34 22.03 12.38
CA ARG A 128 -2.72 23.06 11.53
C ARG A 128 -3.05 24.46 12.03
N ARG A 129 -4.25 24.62 12.58
CA ARG A 129 -4.74 25.86 13.19
C ARG A 129 -4.27 26.09 14.63
N GLY A 130 -3.52 25.15 15.21
CA GLY A 130 -3.01 25.22 16.58
C GLY A 130 -3.99 24.76 17.67
N LEU A 131 -5.14 24.20 17.31
CA LEU A 131 -6.18 23.76 18.26
C LEU A 131 -5.96 22.34 18.81
N HIS A 132 -5.02 21.56 18.27
CA HIS A 132 -4.83 20.15 18.68
C HIS A 132 -3.37 19.70 18.60
N ASN A 133 -2.85 19.07 19.67
CA ASN A 133 -1.41 18.73 19.79
C ASN A 133 -1.03 17.29 19.37
N GLU A 134 -2.00 16.41 19.06
CA GLU A 134 -1.72 15.00 18.75
C GLU A 134 -1.14 14.78 17.34
N LYS A 135 -0.27 13.77 17.14
CA LYS A 135 0.38 13.48 15.84
C LYS A 135 -0.37 12.39 15.09
N THR A 136 -0.82 12.68 13.86
CA THR A 136 -1.51 11.70 13.02
C THR A 136 -0.54 10.67 12.39
N SER A 137 -1.04 9.49 12.06
CA SER A 137 -0.25 8.37 11.50
C SER A 137 0.44 8.72 10.17
N GLU A 138 -0.21 9.55 9.35
CA GLU A 138 0.32 10.04 8.08
C GLU A 138 1.46 11.06 8.26
N GLU A 139 1.35 11.96 9.22
CA GLU A 139 2.41 12.93 9.57
C GLU A 139 3.66 12.20 10.06
N ILE A 140 3.48 11.22 10.93
CA ILE A 140 4.57 10.36 11.38
C ILE A 140 5.25 9.69 10.18
N THR A 141 4.46 9.27 9.18
CA THR A 141 5.00 8.70 7.94
C THR A 141 5.71 9.75 7.08
N ARG A 142 5.22 10.99 7.03
CA ARG A 142 5.83 12.10 6.28
C ARG A 142 7.16 12.53 6.90
N LEU A 143 7.22 12.71 8.22
CA LEU A 143 8.45 12.99 8.97
C LEU A 143 9.49 11.88 8.75
N ARG A 144 9.08 10.61 8.83
CA ARG A 144 9.96 9.48 8.50
C ARG A 144 10.44 9.49 7.04
N ARG A 145 9.72 10.12 6.11
CA ARG A 145 10.15 10.24 4.70
C ARG A 145 11.10 11.41 4.52
N THR A 146 10.91 12.52 5.22
CA THR A 146 11.83 13.67 5.19
C THR A 146 13.16 13.29 5.84
N GLU A 147 13.15 12.70 7.03
CA GLU A 147 14.35 12.18 7.71
C GLU A 147 15.10 11.17 6.83
N ARG A 148 14.39 10.23 6.19
CA ARG A 148 15.02 9.28 5.25
C ARG A 148 15.60 9.96 4.02
N ARG A 149 15.00 11.05 3.54
CA ARG A 149 15.50 11.81 2.39
C ARG A 149 16.75 12.58 2.78
N GLU A 150 16.75 13.22 3.93
CA GLU A 150 17.89 13.93 4.51
C GLU A 150 19.07 12.98 4.71
N LEU A 151 18.84 11.82 5.35
CA LEU A 151 19.89 10.81 5.53
C LEU A 151 20.45 10.28 4.19
N LYS A 152 19.60 10.14 3.15
CA LYS A 152 20.06 9.76 1.81
C LYS A 152 20.88 10.88 1.17
N LEU A 153 20.48 12.13 1.35
CA LEU A 153 21.15 13.30 0.81
C LEU A 153 22.49 13.55 1.50
N GLU A 154 22.56 13.39 2.83
CA GLU A 154 23.80 13.43 3.60
C GLU A 154 24.76 12.32 3.17
N ARG A 155 24.26 11.08 3.01
CA ARG A 155 25.07 9.98 2.50
C ARG A 155 25.64 10.30 1.11
N ALA A 156 24.82 10.81 0.21
CA ALA A 156 25.25 11.20 -1.14
C ALA A 156 26.28 12.34 -1.11
N ARG A 157 26.14 13.32 -0.20
CA ARG A 157 27.14 14.37 0.00
C ARG A 157 28.47 13.81 0.50
N MET A 158 28.45 12.95 1.51
CA MET A 158 29.66 12.33 2.05
C MET A 158 30.37 11.45 1.03
N GLU A 159 29.61 10.67 0.24
CA GLU A 159 30.17 9.86 -0.85
C GLU A 159 30.80 10.73 -1.94
N LYS A 160 30.16 11.86 -2.29
CA LYS A 160 30.71 12.82 -3.25
C LYS A 160 32.01 13.44 -2.74
N LEU A 161 32.06 13.86 -1.46
CA LEU A 161 33.28 14.41 -0.85
C LEU A 161 34.41 13.38 -0.83
N ALA A 162 34.12 12.11 -0.49
CA ALA A 162 35.12 11.05 -0.52
C ALA A 162 35.67 10.77 -1.93
N ILE A 163 34.82 10.86 -2.96
CA ILE A 163 35.25 10.74 -4.36
C ILE A 163 36.13 11.93 -4.76
N GLU A 164 35.75 13.16 -4.37
CA GLU A 164 36.52 14.38 -4.64
C GLU A 164 37.90 14.33 -3.95
N GLU A 165 37.98 13.86 -2.71
CA GLU A 165 39.25 13.65 -2.00
C GLU A 165 40.13 12.60 -2.68
N ARG A 166 39.54 11.48 -3.11
CA ARG A 166 40.26 10.43 -3.84
C ARG A 166 40.83 10.93 -5.16
N LEU A 167 40.05 11.71 -5.93
CA LEU A 167 40.50 12.32 -7.18
C LEU A 167 41.63 13.33 -6.95
N LYS A 168 41.56 14.12 -5.88
CA LYS A 168 42.66 15.04 -5.50
C LYS A 168 43.94 14.29 -5.15
N ALA A 169 43.84 13.21 -4.38
CA ALA A 169 45.00 12.38 -4.04
C ALA A 169 45.61 11.72 -5.29
N GLU A 170 44.77 11.25 -6.23
CA GLU A 170 45.23 10.70 -7.51
C GLU A 170 45.92 11.77 -8.40
N ALA A 171 45.37 12.98 -8.46
CA ALA A 171 45.98 14.09 -9.19
C ALA A 171 47.33 14.53 -8.59
N ALA A 172 47.42 14.64 -7.26
CA ALA A 172 48.67 14.96 -6.57
C ALA A 172 49.74 13.86 -6.76
N ALA A 173 49.33 12.58 -6.72
CA ALA A 173 50.23 11.48 -7.03
C ALA A 173 50.73 11.56 -8.49
N ARG A 174 49.88 11.95 -9.43
CA ARG A 174 50.25 12.11 -10.85
C ARG A 174 51.21 13.27 -11.07
N GLU A 175 51.06 14.38 -10.34
CA GLU A 175 52.01 15.50 -10.36
C GLU A 175 53.36 15.11 -9.75
N SER A 176 53.36 14.35 -8.64
CA SER A 176 54.62 13.87 -8.03
C SER A 176 55.42 12.92 -8.93
N VAL A 177 54.74 12.12 -9.77
CA VAL A 177 55.37 11.23 -10.76
C VAL A 177 55.88 12.01 -11.98
N ALA A 178 55.36 13.21 -12.25
CA ALA A 178 55.82 14.06 -13.35
C ALA A 178 57.04 14.93 -12.97
N SER A 179 57.42 15.00 -11.69
CA SER A 179 58.53 15.81 -11.18
C SER A 179 59.84 15.05 -10.91
N GLU A 180 59.94 13.75 -11.21
CA GLU A 180 61.22 13.03 -11.15
C GLU A 180 61.98 13.17 -12.50
N PRO A 181 63.23 13.68 -12.52
CA PRO A 181 64.03 13.71 -13.73
C PRO A 181 64.53 12.31 -14.09
N LEU A 182 64.52 12.02 -15.39
CA LEU A 182 65.19 10.88 -16.00
C LEU A 182 66.72 11.05 -15.87
N ASP A 183 67.40 10.07 -15.31
CA ASP A 183 68.80 9.78 -15.64
C ASP A 183 69.06 8.27 -15.69
N GLU A 184 69.79 7.87 -16.73
CA GLU A 184 70.03 6.49 -17.18
C GLU A 184 71.20 5.79 -16.46
N ALA A 185 71.06 4.46 -16.37
CA ALA A 185 72.09 3.41 -16.47
C ALA A 185 73.21 3.25 -15.40
N ALA A 186 73.23 2.09 -14.73
CA ALA A 186 74.34 1.12 -14.80
C ALA A 186 74.07 -0.16 -13.95
N GLN A 187 74.68 -1.26 -14.39
CA GLN A 187 74.59 -2.64 -13.89
C GLN A 187 75.22 -2.87 -12.50
N SER A 188 74.72 -3.86 -11.75
CA SER A 188 75.53 -4.93 -11.12
C SER A 188 74.66 -5.99 -10.41
N THR A 189 75.16 -7.23 -10.43
CA THR A 189 74.55 -8.49 -9.96
C THR A 189 74.94 -8.80 -8.48
N PRO A 190 74.73 -10.01 -7.93
CA PRO A 190 73.79 -10.27 -6.83
C PRO A 190 74.46 -10.68 -5.50
N THR A 191 73.78 -10.52 -4.36
CA THR A 191 73.98 -11.39 -3.17
C THR A 191 72.72 -11.46 -2.32
N ASP A 192 72.38 -12.69 -1.93
CA ASP A 192 71.34 -13.06 -0.98
C ASP A 192 71.52 -12.38 0.39
N ASP A 193 70.41 -11.91 0.98
CA ASP A 193 70.11 -12.28 2.36
C ASP A 193 68.62 -12.17 2.70
N THR A 194 68.23 -12.92 3.72
CA THR A 194 66.92 -13.57 3.86
C THR A 194 65.87 -12.72 4.59
N THR A 195 64.59 -12.97 4.26
CA THR A 195 63.32 -12.77 5.01
C THR A 195 62.37 -11.63 4.58
N ASN A 196 61.12 -12.02 4.25
CA ASN A 196 59.91 -11.24 3.96
C ASN A 196 59.61 -10.79 2.51
N ALA A 197 59.58 -11.71 1.54
CA ALA A 197 59.21 -11.40 0.14
C ALA A 197 58.02 -12.21 -0.45
N THR A 198 57.30 -13.01 0.34
CA THR A 198 56.28 -13.95 -0.20
C THR A 198 54.86 -13.37 -0.31
N ALA A 199 54.53 -12.28 0.40
CA ALA A 199 53.18 -11.69 0.38
C ALA A 199 53.00 -10.58 -0.68
N THR A 200 54.05 -9.81 -0.98
CA THR A 200 54.00 -8.68 -1.93
C THR A 200 54.10 -9.12 -3.39
N THR A 201 54.72 -10.27 -3.67
CA THR A 201 54.79 -10.86 -5.01
C THR A 201 53.49 -11.53 -5.44
N THR A 202 52.78 -12.19 -4.52
CA THR A 202 51.45 -12.78 -4.78
C THR A 202 50.38 -11.70 -5.04
N GLU A 203 50.39 -10.58 -4.30
CA GLU A 203 49.48 -9.47 -4.56
C GLU A 203 49.76 -8.79 -5.91
N LYS A 204 51.02 -8.56 -6.27
CA LYS A 204 51.39 -7.98 -7.57
C LYS A 204 51.02 -8.90 -8.75
N PHE A 205 51.17 -10.22 -8.59
CA PHE A 205 50.77 -11.19 -9.61
C PHE A 205 49.25 -11.29 -9.75
N SER A 206 48.52 -11.24 -8.63
CA SER A 206 47.05 -11.28 -8.62
C SER A 206 46.42 -10.01 -9.19
N LEU A 207 47.00 -8.82 -8.95
CA LEU A 207 46.58 -7.56 -9.57
C LEU A 207 46.87 -7.50 -11.08
N LYS A 208 48.00 -8.06 -11.53
CA LYS A 208 48.33 -8.15 -12.96
C LYS A 208 47.36 -9.09 -13.68
N LYS A 209 47.07 -10.26 -13.09
CA LYS A 209 46.09 -11.23 -13.63
C LYS A 209 44.66 -10.68 -13.64
N ALA A 210 44.27 -9.91 -12.63
CA ALA A 210 42.97 -9.24 -12.59
C ALA A 210 42.85 -8.12 -13.64
N LYS A 211 43.92 -7.36 -13.89
CA LYS A 211 43.97 -6.35 -14.96
C LYS A 211 43.89 -7.00 -16.35
N GLU A 212 44.63 -8.08 -16.57
CA GLU A 212 44.59 -8.82 -17.85
C GLU A 212 43.20 -9.43 -18.10
N ALA A 213 42.56 -10.04 -17.09
CA ALA A 213 41.19 -10.55 -17.20
C ALA A 213 40.17 -9.46 -17.56
N ARG A 214 40.28 -8.28 -16.94
CA ARG A 214 39.38 -7.16 -17.20
C ARG A 214 39.57 -6.55 -18.60
N VAL A 215 40.80 -6.56 -19.11
CA VAL A 215 41.09 -6.14 -20.49
C VAL A 215 40.53 -7.16 -21.49
N LEU A 216 40.60 -8.46 -21.17
CA LEU A 216 40.04 -9.53 -21.99
C LEU A 216 38.50 -9.48 -22.03
N GLU A 217 37.85 -9.26 -20.89
CA GLU A 217 36.39 -9.05 -20.84
C GLU A 217 35.97 -7.78 -21.60
N ALA A 218 36.74 -6.69 -21.51
CA ALA A 218 36.45 -5.47 -22.27
C ALA A 218 36.63 -5.68 -23.78
N ARG A 219 37.57 -6.54 -24.20
CA ARG A 219 37.76 -6.91 -25.60
C ARG A 219 36.62 -7.79 -26.10
N GLN A 220 36.20 -8.79 -25.33
CA GLN A 220 35.05 -9.64 -25.64
C GLN A 220 33.75 -8.83 -25.70
N ALA A 221 33.54 -7.86 -24.79
CA ALA A 221 32.38 -6.99 -24.81
C ALA A 221 32.36 -6.08 -26.06
N ARG A 222 33.53 -5.63 -26.54
CA ARG A 222 33.64 -4.86 -27.79
C ARG A 222 33.41 -5.73 -29.03
N GLU A 223 33.90 -6.96 -29.05
CA GLU A 223 33.60 -7.92 -30.13
C GLU A 223 32.12 -8.28 -30.17
N LEU A 224 31.48 -8.50 -29.02
CA LEU A 224 30.05 -8.78 -28.94
C LEU A 224 29.22 -7.56 -29.37
N ALA A 225 29.64 -6.36 -29.01
CA ALA A 225 29.02 -5.11 -29.48
C ALA A 225 29.19 -4.91 -30.99
N ALA A 226 30.35 -5.26 -31.56
CA ALA A 226 30.60 -5.20 -33.00
C ALA A 226 29.78 -6.25 -33.76
N GLN A 227 29.63 -7.47 -33.23
CA GLN A 227 28.75 -8.49 -33.80
C GLN A 227 27.28 -8.08 -33.74
N ASN A 228 26.83 -7.50 -32.63
CA ASN A 228 25.47 -6.98 -32.50
C ASN A 228 25.22 -5.77 -33.42
N ALA A 229 26.23 -4.94 -33.68
CA ALA A 229 26.14 -3.85 -34.65
C ALA A 229 26.06 -4.37 -36.10
N ALA A 230 26.84 -5.40 -36.45
CA ALA A 230 26.77 -6.04 -37.77
C ALA A 230 25.43 -6.78 -38.01
N LEU A 231 24.84 -7.37 -36.96
CA LEU A 231 23.49 -7.96 -37.01
C LEU A 231 22.38 -6.89 -37.14
N ALA A 232 22.62 -5.68 -36.65
CA ALA A 232 21.68 -4.55 -36.76
C ALA A 232 21.68 -3.91 -38.16
N GLU A 233 22.77 -4.02 -38.93
CA GLU A 233 22.85 -3.52 -40.31
C GLU A 233 22.13 -4.41 -41.34
N GLN A 234 21.79 -5.66 -40.99
CA GLN A 234 21.02 -6.56 -41.87
C GLN A 234 19.50 -6.41 -41.77
N ASN A 235 18.97 -5.60 -40.84
CA ASN A 235 17.54 -5.34 -40.71
C ASN A 235 17.27 -3.83 -40.63
N GLN A 236 17.14 -3.17 -41.78
CA GLN A 236 16.52 -1.85 -41.87
C GLN A 236 15.15 -1.95 -42.54
N PRO A 237 14.13 -1.36 -41.92
CA PRO A 237 13.28 -0.41 -42.63
C PRO A 237 13.50 0.99 -42.06
N GLU A 238 13.45 1.97 -42.97
CA GLU A 238 13.65 3.39 -42.68
C GLU A 238 12.70 3.92 -41.60
N THR A 239 13.22 4.66 -40.62
CA THR A 239 12.54 5.83 -40.03
C THR A 239 13.52 6.67 -39.17
N LEU A 240 13.24 7.97 -39.18
CA LEU A 240 14.02 9.10 -38.65
C LEU A 240 14.45 8.96 -37.17
N SER A 241 15.74 9.17 -36.91
CA SER A 241 16.35 9.08 -35.59
C SER A 241 16.10 10.33 -34.73
N SER A 242 15.35 10.18 -33.63
CA SER A 242 15.38 11.11 -32.49
C SER A 242 16.24 10.50 -31.38
N SER A 243 17.49 10.95 -31.27
CA SER A 243 18.36 10.62 -30.14
C SER A 243 18.00 11.50 -28.94
N LYS A 244 17.35 10.91 -27.93
CA LYS A 244 17.13 11.57 -26.64
C LYS A 244 18.46 11.68 -25.89
N SER A 245 19.10 12.85 -25.98
CA SER A 245 20.15 13.24 -25.03
C SER A 245 19.50 13.59 -23.69
N VAL A 246 19.94 12.94 -22.61
CA VAL A 246 19.60 13.36 -21.24
C VAL A 246 20.57 14.49 -20.88
N ARG A 247 20.18 15.71 -21.23
CA ARG A 247 20.85 16.94 -20.80
C ARG A 247 20.40 17.27 -19.39
N PHE A 248 21.27 17.04 -18.40
CA PHE A 248 21.08 17.65 -17.08
C PHE A 248 21.32 19.16 -17.23
N SER A 249 20.27 19.96 -17.08
CA SER A 249 20.38 21.41 -17.03
C SER A 249 21.10 21.85 -15.76
N PRO A 250 22.21 22.61 -15.83
CA PRO A 250 22.81 23.24 -14.67
C PRO A 250 22.18 24.61 -14.47
N VAL A 251 20.90 24.63 -14.09
CA VAL A 251 20.25 25.86 -13.60
C VAL A 251 19.45 25.48 -12.37
N VAL A 252 20.17 25.26 -11.27
CA VAL A 252 19.59 25.46 -9.94
C VAL A 252 19.51 26.97 -9.76
N GLN A 253 18.42 27.57 -10.25
CA GLN A 253 17.99 28.85 -9.72
C GLN A 253 17.82 28.63 -8.22
N LYS A 254 18.73 29.26 -7.49
CA LYS A 254 18.75 29.41 -6.05
C LYS A 254 17.45 30.12 -5.67
N LYS A 255 16.37 29.36 -5.50
CA LYS A 255 15.15 29.84 -4.87
C LYS A 255 15.48 29.91 -3.38
N GLU A 256 16.15 30.99 -3.01
CA GLU A 256 16.23 31.46 -1.64
C GLU A 256 14.78 31.62 -1.19
N PHE A 257 14.29 30.63 -0.46
CA PHE A 257 13.15 30.84 0.41
C PHE A 257 13.65 31.83 1.45
N LEU A 258 13.33 33.10 1.24
CA LEU A 258 13.29 34.08 2.31
C LEU A 258 12.52 33.43 3.45
N SER A 259 13.23 33.17 4.53
CA SER A 259 12.68 32.86 5.84
C SER A 259 11.93 34.10 6.32
N THR A 260 10.78 34.41 5.73
CA THR A 260 9.76 35.19 6.44
C THR A 260 9.07 34.22 7.36
N SER A 261 9.63 34.10 8.57
CA SER A 261 8.84 33.82 9.75
C SER A 261 7.57 34.66 9.64
N PRO A 262 6.35 34.10 9.65
CA PRO A 262 5.23 34.93 10.03
C PRO A 262 5.52 35.30 11.47
N SER A 263 5.82 36.58 11.68
CA SER A 263 5.86 37.21 12.98
C SER A 263 4.73 36.63 13.81
N SER A 264 5.06 36.17 15.01
CA SER A 264 4.11 35.99 16.07
C SER A 264 3.17 37.19 16.07
N LEU A 265 1.95 37.00 15.57
CA LEU A 265 0.83 37.79 16.01
C LEU A 265 0.62 37.39 17.46
N GLN A 266 1.35 38.07 18.35
CA GLN A 266 0.99 38.16 19.74
C GLN A 266 -0.39 38.83 19.75
N VAL A 267 -1.42 38.00 19.82
CA VAL A 267 -2.73 38.46 20.27
C VAL A 267 -2.51 38.93 21.72
N PRO A 268 -2.93 40.15 22.10
CA PRO A 268 -2.82 40.59 23.48
C PRO A 268 -3.57 39.63 24.40
N ASP A 269 -2.93 39.21 25.49
CA ASP A 269 -3.43 38.31 26.56
C ASP A 269 -4.62 38.90 27.36
N SER A 270 -5.60 39.52 26.71
CA SER A 270 -6.70 40.22 27.39
C SER A 270 -8.06 40.13 26.70
N VAL A 271 -8.23 39.19 25.76
CA VAL A 271 -9.54 38.86 25.16
C VAL A 271 -9.79 37.35 25.12
N ALA A 272 -9.11 36.60 26.00
CA ALA A 272 -9.18 35.14 26.13
C ALA A 272 -10.47 34.62 26.82
N ASP A 273 -11.58 35.34 26.69
CA ASP A 273 -12.90 34.84 27.04
C ASP A 273 -13.89 35.37 25.99
N ASN A 274 -14.52 34.46 25.25
CA ASN A 274 -15.51 34.69 24.18
C ASN A 274 -15.01 34.84 22.74
N LEU A 275 -14.13 33.93 22.28
CA LEU A 275 -14.27 33.41 20.92
C LEU A 275 -14.92 32.04 21.06
N GLU A 276 -16.18 31.97 20.61
CA GLU A 276 -16.97 30.75 20.51
C GLU A 276 -16.11 29.64 19.89
N VAL A 277 -16.26 28.44 20.43
CA VAL A 277 -15.64 27.21 19.93
C VAL A 277 -16.16 27.00 18.50
N ASP A 278 -15.47 27.63 17.56
CA ASP A 278 -15.91 27.74 16.18
C ASP A 278 -16.05 26.34 15.59
N ASP A 279 -17.30 26.01 15.25
CA ASP A 279 -17.81 24.73 14.81
C ASP A 279 -17.24 24.42 13.42
N PHE A 280 -15.95 24.08 13.34
CA PHE A 280 -15.28 23.84 12.06
C PHE A 280 -15.85 22.56 11.42
N PRO A 281 -16.58 22.68 10.29
CA PRO A 281 -17.31 21.55 9.73
C PRO A 281 -16.33 20.51 9.20
N ASN A 282 -16.64 19.23 9.45
CA ASN A 282 -15.87 18.14 8.88
C ASN A 282 -16.19 18.00 7.39
N GLU A 283 -15.28 18.43 6.52
CA GLU A 283 -15.40 18.27 5.07
C GLU A 283 -15.04 16.85 4.60
N GLU A 284 -14.39 16.05 5.45
CA GLU A 284 -14.07 14.66 5.13
C GLU A 284 -15.30 13.77 5.31
N HIS A 285 -15.64 13.07 4.24
CA HIS A 285 -16.61 11.98 4.24
C HIS A 285 -15.91 10.65 3.99
N LEU A 286 -16.50 9.57 4.47
CA LEU A 286 -16.07 8.21 4.16
C LEU A 286 -16.78 7.76 2.88
N GLN A 287 -15.99 7.43 1.86
CA GLN A 287 -16.48 6.94 0.58
C GLN A 287 -16.50 5.41 0.57
N LEU A 288 -17.68 4.82 0.45
CA LEU A 288 -17.88 3.38 0.28
C LEU A 288 -17.97 3.07 -1.22
N SER A 289 -17.39 1.93 -1.61
CA SER A 289 -17.68 1.31 -2.91
C SER A 289 -19.12 0.77 -2.97
N ASN A 290 -19.64 0.57 -4.17
CA ASN A 290 -20.99 0.03 -4.36
C ASN A 290 -21.12 -1.36 -3.71
N GLU A 291 -20.08 -2.19 -3.79
CA GLU A 291 -20.06 -3.54 -3.21
C GLU A 291 -20.01 -3.49 -1.67
N GLU A 292 -19.20 -2.59 -1.09
CA GLU A 292 -19.16 -2.36 0.36
C GLU A 292 -20.53 -1.87 0.87
N ALA A 293 -21.12 -0.89 0.19
CA ALA A 293 -22.40 -0.31 0.58
C ALA A 293 -23.55 -1.32 0.45
N PHE A 294 -23.59 -2.10 -0.63
CA PHE A 294 -24.60 -3.14 -0.81
C PHE A 294 -24.46 -4.23 0.25
N PHE A 295 -23.24 -4.65 0.59
CA PHE A 295 -23.02 -5.62 1.67
C PHE A 295 -23.51 -5.11 3.03
N LEU A 296 -23.21 -3.86 3.36
CA LEU A 296 -23.66 -3.25 4.61
C LEU A 296 -25.19 -3.10 4.68
N ALA A 297 -25.82 -2.71 3.57
CA ALA A 297 -27.26 -2.48 3.50
C ALA A 297 -28.07 -3.79 3.40
N TYR A 298 -27.69 -4.69 2.49
CA TYR A 298 -28.42 -5.93 2.21
C TYR A 298 -28.00 -7.09 3.14
N SER A 299 -26.70 -7.39 3.25
CA SER A 299 -26.24 -8.58 3.99
C SER A 299 -26.24 -8.38 5.51
N LEU A 300 -25.89 -7.19 5.99
CA LEU A 300 -25.80 -6.90 7.42
C LEU A 300 -26.98 -6.09 7.97
N GLY A 301 -27.71 -5.37 7.12
CA GLY A 301 -28.76 -4.43 7.57
C GLY A 301 -28.24 -3.28 8.44
N ALA A 302 -26.94 -2.96 8.34
CA ALA A 302 -26.27 -1.98 9.19
C ALA A 302 -26.21 -0.57 8.55
N LEU A 303 -26.65 -0.42 7.30
CA LEU A 303 -26.57 0.85 6.54
C LEU A 303 -27.88 1.14 5.81
N GLN A 304 -28.36 2.37 5.93
CA GLN A 304 -29.45 2.93 5.13
C GLN A 304 -28.90 3.98 4.18
N ILE A 305 -29.34 3.92 2.91
CA ILE A 305 -28.81 4.76 1.84
C ILE A 305 -29.93 5.68 1.34
N TYR A 306 -29.62 6.96 1.22
CA TYR A 306 -30.51 8.02 0.75
C TYR A 306 -29.99 8.65 -0.55
N ASP A 307 -30.88 9.21 -1.35
CA ASP A 307 -30.54 9.75 -2.69
C ASP A 307 -29.80 11.10 -2.65
N SER A 308 -29.99 11.87 -1.57
CA SER A 308 -29.36 13.17 -1.35
C SER A 308 -29.19 13.40 0.14
N PRO A 309 -28.15 14.13 0.59
CA PRO A 309 -28.10 14.64 1.96
C PRO A 309 -29.31 15.51 2.25
N LEU A 310 -29.81 15.40 3.49
CA LEU A 310 -30.87 16.28 4.00
C LEU A 310 -30.32 17.71 4.01
N LYS A 311 -30.92 18.61 3.25
CA LYS A 311 -30.56 20.03 3.33
C LYS A 311 -31.10 20.58 4.64
N SER A 312 -30.31 21.39 5.33
CA SER A 312 -30.72 22.10 6.55
C SER A 312 -31.97 22.94 6.26
N GLY A 313 -33.14 22.47 6.72
CA GLY A 313 -34.43 23.14 6.53
C GLY A 313 -35.52 22.36 5.76
N GLU A 314 -35.26 21.14 5.28
CA GLU A 314 -36.30 20.26 4.72
C GLU A 314 -36.78 19.23 5.78
N ASP A 315 -38.05 19.37 6.20
CA ASP A 315 -38.70 18.53 7.23
C ASP A 315 -39.22 17.17 6.73
N GLN A 316 -39.06 16.85 5.43
CA GLN A 316 -39.50 15.56 4.91
C GLN A 316 -38.38 14.52 5.01
N PRO A 317 -38.57 13.41 5.75
CA PRO A 317 -37.61 12.32 5.76
C PRO A 317 -37.59 11.70 4.36
N ILE A 318 -36.48 11.85 3.63
CA ILE A 318 -36.24 11.12 2.39
C ILE A 318 -36.32 9.63 2.76
N SER A 319 -37.29 8.91 2.20
CA SER A 319 -37.40 7.47 2.44
C SER A 319 -36.11 6.77 1.96
N PRO A 320 -35.57 5.80 2.72
CA PRO A 320 -34.38 5.08 2.31
C PRO A 320 -34.63 4.29 1.02
N ILE A 321 -33.61 4.18 0.17
CA ILE A 321 -33.68 3.41 -1.07
C ILE A 321 -33.86 1.93 -0.72
N SER A 322 -34.87 1.28 -1.30
CA SER A 322 -35.08 -0.16 -1.11
C SER A 322 -33.91 -0.97 -1.69
N THR A 323 -33.67 -2.16 -1.14
CA THR A 323 -32.55 -3.02 -1.57
C THR A 323 -32.61 -3.40 -3.06
N SER A 324 -33.81 -3.61 -3.60
CA SER A 324 -34.01 -3.92 -5.02
C SER A 324 -33.72 -2.72 -5.93
N ALA A 325 -34.17 -1.52 -5.54
CA ALA A 325 -33.84 -0.28 -6.26
C ALA A 325 -32.34 0.03 -6.16
N LEU A 326 -31.72 -0.26 -5.02
CA LEU A 326 -30.29 -0.08 -4.80
C LEU A 326 -29.46 -1.01 -5.70
N LEU A 327 -29.86 -2.28 -5.82
CA LEU A 327 -29.24 -3.25 -6.72
C LEU A 327 -29.28 -2.76 -8.17
N GLN A 328 -30.47 -2.35 -8.66
CA GLN A 328 -30.62 -1.80 -10.00
C GLN A 328 -29.70 -0.61 -10.23
N LYS A 329 -29.71 0.32 -9.28
CA LYS A 329 -28.88 1.53 -9.32
C LYS A 329 -27.39 1.21 -9.39
N PHE A 330 -26.91 0.28 -8.57
CA PHE A 330 -25.50 -0.12 -8.56
C PHE A 330 -25.08 -0.85 -9.84
N CYS A 331 -25.95 -1.67 -10.42
CA CYS A 331 -25.69 -2.26 -11.74
C CYS A 331 -25.57 -1.18 -12.83
N HIS A 332 -26.48 -0.20 -12.87
CA HIS A 332 -26.43 0.90 -13.84
C HIS A 332 -25.20 1.78 -13.69
N HIS A 333 -24.79 2.06 -12.45
CA HIS A 333 -23.61 2.87 -12.11
C HIS A 333 -22.28 2.08 -12.10
N SER A 334 -22.29 0.80 -12.48
CA SER A 334 -21.06 0.00 -12.62
C SER A 334 -20.29 0.27 -13.90
N PHE A 335 -20.93 0.93 -14.87
CA PHE A 335 -20.35 1.34 -16.15
C PHE A 335 -19.97 2.82 -16.13
N GLN A 336 -18.97 3.18 -16.95
CA GLN A 336 -18.57 4.56 -17.16
C GLN A 336 -18.65 4.91 -18.66
N PRO A 337 -19.57 5.78 -19.09
CA PRO A 337 -20.60 6.48 -18.30
C PRO A 337 -21.70 5.55 -17.78
N ALA A 338 -22.48 6.02 -16.79
CA ALA A 338 -23.60 5.27 -16.22
C ALA A 338 -24.63 4.90 -17.29
N ARG A 339 -25.17 3.69 -17.20
CA ARG A 339 -26.16 3.16 -18.15
C ARG A 339 -27.52 3.81 -17.91
N ASP A 340 -28.33 3.93 -18.97
CA ASP A 340 -29.71 4.42 -18.85
C ASP A 340 -30.53 3.57 -17.88
N GLY A 341 -31.32 4.22 -17.04
CA GLY A 341 -32.12 3.56 -16.01
C GLY A 341 -33.23 2.63 -16.55
N SER A 342 -33.49 2.65 -17.86
CA SER A 342 -34.42 1.75 -18.54
C SER A 342 -33.77 0.44 -19.00
N ALA A 343 -32.44 0.32 -18.91
CA ALA A 343 -31.74 -0.88 -19.35
C ALA A 343 -32.01 -2.06 -18.41
N SER A 344 -32.29 -3.23 -19.01
CA SER A 344 -32.44 -4.48 -18.27
C SER A 344 -31.13 -4.89 -17.61
N LEU A 345 -31.24 -5.42 -16.39
CA LEU A 345 -30.11 -5.98 -15.65
C LEU A 345 -29.61 -7.24 -16.35
N GLN A 346 -28.29 -7.36 -16.49
CA GLN A 346 -27.66 -8.56 -17.03
C GLN A 346 -26.97 -9.34 -15.90
N PRO A 347 -27.01 -10.68 -15.93
CA PRO A 347 -26.41 -11.49 -14.89
C PRO A 347 -24.88 -11.33 -14.81
N ASP A 348 -24.22 -10.90 -15.89
CA ASP A 348 -22.79 -10.62 -15.93
C ASP A 348 -22.44 -9.12 -15.87
N ASP A 349 -23.37 -8.28 -15.42
CA ASP A 349 -23.05 -6.88 -15.11
C ASP A 349 -21.84 -6.83 -14.15
N PRO A 350 -20.89 -5.88 -14.34
CA PRO A 350 -19.67 -5.81 -13.54
C PRO A 350 -19.93 -5.84 -12.04
N PHE A 351 -20.96 -5.10 -11.58
CA PHE A 351 -21.38 -5.09 -10.18
C PHE A 351 -21.83 -6.47 -9.67
N MET A 352 -22.59 -7.24 -10.47
CA MET A 352 -23.09 -8.55 -10.05
C MET A 352 -21.94 -9.50 -9.77
N THR A 353 -20.97 -9.55 -10.69
CA THR A 353 -19.79 -10.42 -10.55
C THR A 353 -18.85 -9.95 -9.45
N SER A 354 -18.62 -8.64 -9.33
CA SER A 354 -17.74 -8.05 -8.31
C SER A 354 -18.33 -8.24 -6.91
N TYR A 355 -19.63 -7.99 -6.74
CA TYR A 355 -20.34 -8.18 -5.47
C TYR A 355 -20.40 -9.66 -5.06
N ALA A 356 -20.63 -10.60 -5.98
CA ALA A 356 -20.61 -12.04 -5.64
C ALA A 356 -19.26 -12.45 -5.03
N VAL A 357 -18.15 -11.97 -5.59
CA VAL A 357 -16.80 -12.20 -5.06
C VAL A 357 -16.57 -11.46 -3.75
N TYR A 358 -17.03 -10.21 -3.66
CA TYR A 358 -16.91 -9.41 -2.44
C TYR A 358 -17.65 -10.08 -1.27
N HIS A 359 -18.90 -10.49 -1.48
CA HIS A 359 -19.71 -11.20 -0.48
C HIS A 359 -19.05 -12.51 -0.06
N HIS A 360 -18.57 -13.31 -1.03
CA HIS A 360 -17.85 -14.55 -0.79
C HIS A 360 -16.66 -14.37 0.14
N PHE A 361 -15.72 -13.48 -0.18
CA PHE A 361 -14.55 -13.26 0.67
C PHE A 361 -14.87 -12.59 2.01
N ARG A 362 -15.88 -11.72 2.06
CA ARG A 362 -16.36 -11.15 3.33
C ARG A 362 -16.94 -12.22 4.25
N SER A 363 -17.70 -13.17 3.70
CA SER A 363 -18.27 -14.29 4.46
C SER A 363 -17.19 -15.22 5.04
N LEU A 364 -16.03 -15.32 4.37
CA LEU A 364 -14.84 -16.02 4.85
C LEU A 364 -14.04 -15.22 5.89
N GLY A 365 -14.46 -14.00 6.22
CA GLY A 365 -13.81 -13.14 7.23
C GLY A 365 -12.67 -12.27 6.70
N TRP A 366 -12.44 -12.21 5.38
CA TRP A 366 -11.41 -11.33 4.82
C TRP A 366 -11.83 -9.86 4.85
N VAL A 367 -10.86 -8.97 5.09
CA VAL A 367 -11.02 -7.54 4.86
C VAL A 367 -10.59 -7.24 3.42
N ILE A 368 -11.55 -6.77 2.62
CA ILE A 368 -11.38 -6.54 1.19
C ILE A 368 -11.12 -5.07 0.93
N ARG A 369 -10.16 -4.75 0.06
CA ARG A 369 -9.90 -3.39 -0.43
C ARG A 369 -9.69 -3.39 -1.95
N SER A 370 -9.87 -2.23 -2.58
CA SER A 370 -9.57 -2.06 -4.01
C SER A 370 -8.11 -2.43 -4.34
N GLY A 371 -7.93 -3.24 -5.38
CA GLY A 371 -6.64 -3.70 -5.89
C GLY A 371 -6.05 -2.84 -6.99
N VAL A 372 -6.70 -1.73 -7.37
CA VAL A 372 -6.30 -0.89 -8.53
C VAL A 372 -4.83 -0.48 -8.51
N LYS A 373 -4.26 -0.28 -7.31
CA LYS A 373 -2.83 0.07 -7.13
C LYS A 373 -1.85 -1.00 -7.60
N PHE A 374 -2.31 -2.24 -7.75
CA PHE A 374 -1.52 -3.40 -8.16
C PHE A 374 -2.07 -4.05 -9.42
N GLY A 375 -3.00 -3.39 -10.15
CA GLY A 375 -3.59 -3.95 -11.37
C GLY A 375 -4.45 -5.19 -11.13
N THR A 376 -5.10 -5.28 -9.97
CA THR A 376 -6.07 -6.32 -9.62
C THR A 376 -7.38 -5.71 -9.14
N ASP A 377 -8.45 -6.49 -9.04
CA ASP A 377 -9.76 -5.98 -8.64
C ASP A 377 -9.80 -5.77 -7.12
N TYR A 378 -9.38 -6.79 -6.37
CA TYR A 378 -9.38 -6.76 -4.91
C TYR A 378 -8.03 -7.13 -4.29
N LEU A 379 -7.89 -6.75 -3.01
CA LEU A 379 -6.83 -7.15 -2.10
C LEU A 379 -7.45 -7.71 -0.83
N LEU A 380 -6.96 -8.86 -0.39
CA LEU A 380 -7.45 -9.51 0.82
C LEU A 380 -6.45 -9.34 1.96
N TYR A 381 -6.96 -8.86 3.08
CA TYR A 381 -6.24 -8.74 4.34
C TYR A 381 -6.90 -9.66 5.36
N ASN A 382 -6.10 -10.44 6.10
CA ASN A 382 -6.64 -11.34 7.12
C ASN A 382 -7.35 -10.54 8.24
N ARG A 383 -6.68 -9.53 8.80
CA ARG A 383 -7.26 -8.67 9.87
C ARG A 383 -7.46 -7.21 9.49
N GLY A 384 -6.84 -6.77 8.39
CA GLY A 384 -6.96 -5.41 7.87
C GLY A 384 -5.62 -4.67 7.68
N PRO A 385 -5.64 -3.52 6.99
CA PRO A 385 -4.44 -2.82 6.53
C PRO A 385 -3.52 -2.27 7.64
N VAL A 386 -4.06 -2.10 8.85
CA VAL A 386 -3.31 -1.58 10.01
C VAL A 386 -2.47 -2.67 10.67
N PHE A 387 -2.86 -3.94 10.53
CA PHE A 387 -2.18 -5.08 11.15
C PHE A 387 -1.12 -5.70 10.26
N SER A 388 -1.43 -5.92 8.98
CA SER A 388 -0.56 -6.59 8.03
C SER A 388 -0.77 -6.06 6.61
N HIS A 389 0.17 -6.39 5.73
CA HIS A 389 -0.04 -6.20 4.29
C HIS A 389 -1.11 -7.16 3.77
N ALA A 390 -1.66 -6.85 2.59
CA ALA A 390 -2.54 -7.77 1.88
C ALA A 390 -1.77 -9.03 1.51
N GLU A 391 -2.37 -10.18 1.78
CA GLU A 391 -1.79 -11.50 1.50
C GLU A 391 -2.06 -11.91 0.05
N PHE A 392 -3.30 -11.69 -0.39
CA PHE A 392 -3.78 -12.06 -1.72
C PHE A 392 -4.16 -10.83 -2.54
N ALA A 393 -3.89 -10.91 -3.83
CA ALA A 393 -4.42 -10.01 -4.84
C ALA A 393 -5.35 -10.80 -5.76
N VAL A 394 -6.59 -10.36 -5.91
CA VAL A 394 -7.66 -11.11 -6.55
C VAL A 394 -8.03 -10.48 -7.88
N ILE A 395 -8.13 -11.30 -8.92
CA ILE A 395 -8.72 -10.93 -10.20
C ILE A 395 -10.03 -11.69 -10.38
N VAL A 396 -11.09 -10.99 -10.76
CA VAL A 396 -12.41 -11.55 -11.04
C VAL A 396 -12.52 -11.85 -12.53
N ILE A 397 -12.92 -13.09 -12.86
CA ILE A 397 -13.15 -13.53 -14.24
C ILE A 397 -14.53 -14.20 -14.34
N PRO A 398 -15.44 -13.73 -15.22
CA PRO A 398 -16.71 -14.42 -15.43
C PRO A 398 -16.50 -15.79 -16.11
N SER A 399 -17.27 -16.77 -15.68
CA SER A 399 -17.26 -18.16 -16.14
C SER A 399 -18.65 -18.51 -16.67
N TYR A 400 -18.75 -18.88 -17.94
CA TYR A 400 -20.04 -19.14 -18.59
C TYR A 400 -20.25 -20.65 -18.84
N ASN A 401 -20.24 -21.45 -17.78
CA ASN A 401 -20.35 -22.92 -17.90
C ASN A 401 -21.78 -23.39 -18.18
N HIS A 402 -22.79 -22.57 -17.88
CA HIS A 402 -24.19 -22.96 -18.01
C HIS A 402 -24.58 -23.20 -19.49
N PRO A 403 -25.32 -24.27 -19.83
CA PRO A 403 -25.67 -24.61 -21.21
C PRO A 403 -26.28 -23.48 -22.04
N TYR A 404 -27.09 -22.62 -21.39
CA TYR A 404 -27.67 -21.39 -21.97
C TYR A 404 -26.67 -20.55 -22.78
N TRP A 405 -25.43 -20.41 -22.29
CA TRP A 405 -24.40 -19.58 -22.91
C TRP A 405 -23.76 -20.22 -24.14
N SER A 406 -23.91 -21.55 -24.29
CA SER A 406 -23.38 -22.33 -25.40
C SER A 406 -24.42 -22.68 -26.48
N GLU A 407 -25.66 -22.24 -26.31
CA GLU A 407 -26.78 -22.61 -27.18
C GLU A 407 -26.70 -21.94 -28.57
N THR A 408 -26.38 -20.65 -28.63
CA THR A 408 -26.34 -19.85 -29.86
C THR A 408 -24.91 -19.40 -30.18
N GLU A 409 -24.55 -19.30 -31.46
CA GLU A 409 -23.23 -18.80 -31.88
C GLU A 409 -22.94 -17.39 -31.39
N GLU A 410 -23.94 -16.50 -31.39
CA GLU A 410 -23.83 -15.14 -30.84
C GLU A 410 -23.40 -15.16 -29.36
N ARG A 411 -23.98 -16.06 -28.55
CA ARG A 411 -23.63 -16.21 -27.13
C ARG A 411 -22.25 -16.82 -26.95
N LYS A 412 -21.84 -17.75 -27.81
CA LYS A 412 -20.47 -18.29 -27.81
C LYS A 412 -19.43 -17.20 -28.12
N ASN A 413 -19.71 -16.33 -29.09
CA ASN A 413 -18.83 -15.21 -29.40
C ASN A 413 -18.78 -14.21 -28.24
N TYR A 414 -19.94 -13.84 -27.68
CA TYR A 414 -20.04 -12.97 -26.51
C TYR A 414 -19.21 -13.48 -25.31
N THR A 415 -19.36 -14.76 -24.98
CA THR A 415 -18.65 -15.37 -23.85
C THR A 415 -17.14 -15.49 -24.11
N SER A 416 -16.75 -15.87 -25.32
CA SER A 416 -15.35 -15.89 -25.75
C SER A 416 -14.69 -14.53 -25.58
N GLU A 417 -15.33 -13.45 -26.02
CA GLU A 417 -14.82 -12.07 -25.86
C GLU A 417 -14.69 -11.67 -24.39
N LYS A 418 -15.69 -11.96 -23.56
CA LYS A 418 -15.67 -11.62 -22.13
C LYS A 418 -14.58 -12.37 -21.37
N GLN A 419 -14.33 -13.63 -21.72
CA GLN A 419 -13.31 -14.48 -21.13
C GLN A 419 -11.93 -14.30 -21.76
N ALA A 420 -11.82 -13.66 -22.92
CA ALA A 420 -10.57 -13.50 -23.64
C ALA A 420 -9.58 -12.69 -22.78
N ARG A 421 -8.46 -13.33 -22.46
CA ARG A 421 -7.32 -12.70 -21.78
C ARG A 421 -6.04 -13.17 -22.45
N SER A 422 -5.16 -12.24 -22.78
CA SER A 422 -3.90 -12.57 -23.43
C SER A 422 -2.87 -13.10 -22.41
N TRP A 423 -1.95 -13.95 -22.88
CA TRP A 423 -0.80 -14.36 -22.08
C TRP A 423 0.02 -13.16 -21.60
N TRP A 424 0.13 -12.11 -22.41
CA TRP A 424 0.80 -10.86 -22.05
C TRP A 424 0.15 -10.19 -20.83
N TRP A 425 -1.18 -10.11 -20.81
CA TRP A 425 -1.92 -9.60 -19.65
C TRP A 425 -1.62 -10.43 -18.40
N MET A 426 -1.68 -11.77 -18.50
CA MET A 426 -1.41 -12.67 -17.38
C MET A 426 0.03 -12.50 -16.85
N HIS A 427 1.02 -12.41 -17.75
CA HIS A 427 2.41 -12.16 -17.38
C HIS A 427 2.61 -10.80 -16.70
N CYS A 428 1.96 -9.75 -17.20
CA CYS A 428 2.02 -8.42 -16.60
C CYS A 428 1.50 -8.43 -15.17
N VAL A 429 0.31 -9.00 -14.94
CA VAL A 429 -0.28 -9.03 -13.59
C VAL A 429 0.53 -9.92 -12.66
N SER A 430 0.95 -11.10 -13.12
CA SER A 430 1.81 -12.02 -12.35
C SER A 430 3.13 -11.34 -11.94
N ARG A 431 3.78 -10.61 -12.85
CA ARG A 431 5.01 -9.87 -12.58
C ARG A 431 4.81 -8.79 -11.51
N VAL A 432 3.73 -8.02 -11.58
CA VAL A 432 3.44 -6.99 -10.57
C VAL A 432 3.27 -7.64 -9.21
N GLN A 433 2.48 -8.71 -9.10
CA GLN A 433 2.25 -9.40 -7.82
C GLN A 433 3.52 -10.02 -7.25
N ALA A 434 4.35 -10.63 -8.09
CA ALA A 434 5.66 -11.15 -7.67
C ALA A 434 6.56 -10.05 -7.12
N GLN A 435 6.58 -8.86 -7.73
CA GLN A 435 7.39 -7.72 -7.27
C GLN A 435 6.89 -7.15 -5.93
N VAL A 436 5.58 -7.16 -5.69
CA VAL A 436 4.99 -6.68 -4.42
C VAL A 436 4.74 -7.78 -3.40
N LEU A 437 5.26 -8.99 -3.66
CA LEU A 437 5.19 -10.17 -2.80
C LEU A 437 3.77 -10.53 -2.35
N LYS A 438 2.81 -10.48 -3.29
CA LYS A 438 1.43 -10.93 -3.05
C LYS A 438 1.14 -12.20 -3.82
N SER A 439 0.32 -13.06 -3.24
CA SER A 439 -0.17 -14.26 -3.92
C SER A 439 -1.32 -13.88 -4.85
N LEU A 440 -1.17 -14.17 -6.14
CA LEU A 440 -2.21 -13.89 -7.14
C LEU A 440 -3.29 -14.97 -7.05
N VAL A 441 -4.54 -14.55 -6.89
CA VAL A 441 -5.73 -15.42 -6.90
C VAL A 441 -6.59 -15.03 -8.09
N VAL A 442 -6.90 -16.01 -8.94
CA VAL A 442 -7.88 -15.87 -10.01
C VAL A 442 -9.19 -16.46 -9.53
N CYS A 443 -10.22 -15.62 -9.54
CA CYS A 443 -11.52 -15.91 -9.01
C CYS A 443 -12.51 -16.02 -10.17
N TYR A 444 -12.91 -17.25 -10.50
CA TYR A 444 -13.90 -17.51 -11.54
C TYR A 444 -15.31 -17.44 -10.96
N VAL A 445 -16.15 -16.58 -11.52
CA VAL A 445 -17.55 -16.41 -11.11
C VAL A 445 -18.44 -17.06 -12.15
N GLU A 446 -19.11 -18.15 -11.79
CA GLU A 446 -20.09 -18.80 -12.65
C GLU A 446 -21.32 -17.92 -12.82
N VAL A 447 -21.54 -17.45 -14.05
CA VAL A 447 -22.65 -16.55 -14.38
C VAL A 447 -23.90 -17.38 -14.72
N PRO A 448 -25.01 -17.20 -13.97
CA PRO A 448 -26.26 -17.89 -14.25
C PRO A 448 -26.94 -17.35 -15.52
N PRO A 449 -27.92 -18.08 -16.09
CA PRO A 449 -28.76 -17.52 -17.15
C PRO A 449 -29.55 -16.30 -16.62
N PRO A 450 -30.01 -15.39 -17.51
CA PRO A 450 -30.81 -14.24 -17.10
C PRO A 450 -32.03 -14.65 -16.28
N ALA A 451 -32.11 -14.16 -15.04
CA ALA A 451 -33.21 -14.47 -14.13
C ALA A 451 -34.49 -13.72 -14.53
N ALA A 452 -35.64 -14.35 -14.30
CA ALA A 452 -36.95 -13.78 -14.64
C ALA A 452 -37.49 -12.78 -13.58
N SER A 453 -37.00 -12.84 -12.34
CA SER A 453 -37.46 -11.97 -11.24
C SER A 453 -36.30 -11.44 -10.39
N LEU A 454 -36.43 -10.17 -9.97
CA LEU A 454 -35.51 -9.44 -9.08
C LEU A 454 -36.06 -9.28 -7.66
N GLU A 455 -37.18 -9.95 -7.34
CA GLU A 455 -37.84 -9.81 -6.04
C GLU A 455 -37.04 -10.44 -4.90
N ASP A 456 -36.43 -11.61 -5.16
CA ASP A 456 -35.57 -12.30 -4.20
C ASP A 456 -34.09 -12.18 -4.57
N ILE A 457 -33.44 -11.19 -3.98
CA ILE A 457 -32.00 -10.94 -4.13
C ILE A 457 -31.17 -12.13 -3.60
N GLY A 458 -31.66 -12.85 -2.58
CA GLY A 458 -30.96 -14.00 -2.01
C GLY A 458 -30.94 -15.18 -2.96
N ALA A 459 -32.10 -15.49 -3.56
CA ALA A 459 -32.21 -16.49 -4.61
C ALA A 459 -31.45 -16.08 -5.89
N LEU A 460 -31.36 -14.78 -6.17
CA LEU A 460 -30.56 -14.27 -7.30
C LEU A 460 -29.07 -14.54 -7.10
N PHE A 461 -28.48 -14.10 -5.99
CA PHE A 461 -27.06 -14.32 -5.72
C PHE A 461 -26.72 -15.78 -5.38
N GLY A 462 -27.68 -16.56 -4.88
CA GLY A 462 -27.51 -18.00 -4.65
C GLY A 462 -27.25 -18.83 -5.91
N GLN A 463 -27.53 -18.29 -7.10
CA GLN A 463 -27.22 -18.94 -8.38
C GLN A 463 -25.76 -18.75 -8.81
N TYR A 464 -25.08 -17.74 -8.28
CA TYR A 464 -23.67 -17.48 -8.61
C TYR A 464 -22.77 -18.43 -7.82
N LYS A 465 -21.77 -18.98 -8.49
CA LYS A 465 -20.75 -19.82 -7.83
C LYS A 465 -19.37 -19.22 -8.02
N VAL A 466 -18.62 -19.13 -6.93
CA VAL A 466 -17.28 -18.56 -6.93
C VAL A 466 -16.25 -19.68 -6.79
N ARG A 467 -15.28 -19.74 -7.71
CA ARG A 467 -14.17 -20.71 -7.70
C ARG A 467 -12.84 -19.98 -7.65
N GLU A 468 -12.03 -20.29 -6.65
CA GLU A 468 -10.74 -19.63 -6.41
C GLU A 468 -9.57 -20.49 -6.88
N PHE A 469 -8.62 -19.90 -7.60
CA PHE A 469 -7.39 -20.56 -8.02
C PHE A 469 -6.19 -19.70 -7.65
N VAL A 470 -5.31 -20.22 -6.81
CA VAL A 470 -4.07 -19.55 -6.44
C VAL A 470 -3.02 -19.82 -7.50
N ILE A 471 -2.58 -18.77 -8.19
CA ILE A 471 -1.47 -18.86 -9.14
C ILE A 471 -0.16 -18.86 -8.36
N LYS A 472 0.54 -19.99 -8.41
CA LYS A 472 1.88 -20.15 -7.86
C LYS A 472 2.88 -20.31 -8.99
N ARG A 473 4.11 -19.86 -8.75
CA ARG A 473 5.23 -20.14 -9.65
C ARG A 473 5.41 -21.65 -9.73
N TRP A 474 5.31 -22.20 -10.95
CA TRP A 474 5.66 -23.59 -11.18
C TRP A 474 7.16 -23.78 -10.92
N ILE A 475 7.48 -24.70 -10.00
CA ILE A 475 8.85 -25.01 -9.63
C ILE A 475 9.00 -26.51 -9.87
N PRO A 476 9.73 -26.96 -10.90
CA PRO A 476 9.79 -28.37 -11.29
C PRO A 476 10.04 -29.34 -10.12
N ASN A 477 10.86 -28.94 -9.15
CA ASN A 477 11.21 -29.74 -7.97
C ASN A 477 10.11 -29.83 -6.90
N ARG A 478 9.06 -29.01 -6.97
CA ARG A 478 7.96 -28.94 -5.98
C ARG A 478 6.58 -29.25 -6.55
N THR A 479 6.42 -29.24 -7.88
CA THR A 479 5.12 -29.36 -8.57
C THR A 479 5.16 -30.46 -9.63
N ARG A 480 5.93 -31.53 -9.39
CA ARG A 480 6.02 -32.71 -10.27
C ARG A 480 5.05 -33.83 -9.89
N ASP A 481 4.51 -33.77 -8.68
CA ASP A 481 3.43 -34.61 -8.16
C ASP A 481 2.11 -33.86 -8.31
#